data_AF-A0A081RZ23-F1
#
_entry.id   AF-A0A081RZ23-F1
#
_cell.length_a   1.000
_cell.length_b   1.000
_cell.length_c   1.000
_cell.angle_alpha   90.00
_cell.angle_beta   90.00
_cell.angle_gamma   90.00
#
_symmetry.space_group_name_H-M   'P 1'
#
loop_
_entity.id
_entity.type
_entity.pdbx_description
1 polymer ?
#
loop_
_entity_poly.entity_id
_entity_poly.type
_entity_poly.pdbx_seq_one_letter_code
_entity_poly.pdbx_strand_id
1 'polypeptide(L)' 'MNKSPSQVTIQIRDKENTTKHISEANLEKRINRSLRASFALAGNKVSDESWKKMSKAAQFLTKIN' A
#
# COMPACT_ATOMS: atom_id res chain seq x y z
N MET A 1 12.22 -8.09 26.05
CA MET A 1 11.54 -9.00 25.11
C MET A 1 11.67 -8.41 23.71
N ASN A 2 12.47 -9.04 22.84
CA ASN A 2 12.54 -8.62 21.44
C ASN A 2 11.24 -9.02 20.75
N LYS A 3 10.35 -8.06 20.47
CA LYS A 3 9.18 -8.29 19.63
C LYS A 3 9.67 -8.70 18.25
N SER A 4 9.36 -9.91 17.83
CA SER A 4 9.50 -10.34 16.43
C SER A 4 8.83 -9.26 15.56
N PRO A 5 9.48 -8.77 14.48
CA PRO A 5 8.87 -7.76 13.63
C PRO A 5 7.53 -8.30 13.14
N SER A 6 6.46 -7.58 13.45
CA SER A 6 5.10 -7.95 13.09
C SER A 6 5.02 -8.09 11.57
N GLN A 7 4.58 -9.26 11.15
CA GLN A 7 4.43 -9.62 9.74
C GLN A 7 2.96 -9.59 9.36
N VAL A 8 2.67 -8.92 8.25
CA VAL A 8 1.34 -8.91 7.64
C VAL A 8 1.35 -9.89 6.47
N THR A 9 0.34 -10.73 6.44
CA THR A 9 0.12 -11.70 5.36
C THR A 9 -0.86 -11.10 4.37
N ILE A 10 -0.44 -10.92 3.12
CA ILE A 10 -1.32 -10.48 2.03
C ILE A 10 -1.63 -11.68 1.14
N GLN A 11 -2.91 -11.95 0.96
CA GLN A 11 -3.40 -12.89 -0.05
C GLN A 11 -3.59 -12.15 -1.37
N ILE A 12 -2.97 -12.66 -2.43
CA ILE A 12 -3.13 -12.18 -3.79
C ILE A 12 -4.21 -13.05 -4.43
N ARG A 13 -5.29 -12.43 -4.92
CA ARG A 13 -6.29 -13.12 -5.73
C ARG A 13 -5.75 -13.31 -7.15
N ASP A 14 -4.93 -14.33 -7.31
CA ASP A 14 -4.53 -14.89 -8.60
C ASP A 14 -5.05 -16.33 -8.73
N LYS A 15 -4.75 -17.00 -9.86
CA LYS A 15 -5.18 -18.39 -10.08
C LYS A 15 -4.61 -19.37 -9.06
N GLU A 16 -3.51 -19.01 -8.40
CA GLU A 16 -2.77 -19.87 -7.47
C GLU A 16 -3.04 -19.52 -6.00
N ASN A 17 -3.90 -18.52 -5.72
CA ASN A 17 -4.14 -17.95 -4.39
C ASN A 17 -2.84 -17.62 -3.64
N THR A 18 -1.88 -16.99 -4.33
CA THR A 18 -0.55 -16.72 -3.80
C THR A 18 -0.63 -15.92 -2.50
N THR A 19 0.07 -16.38 -1.46
CA THR A 19 0.19 -15.66 -0.20
C THR A 19 1.59 -15.07 -0.06
N LYS A 20 1.70 -13.79 0.31
CA LYS A 20 2.99 -13.11 0.56
C LYS A 20 3.06 -12.57 1.96
N HIS A 21 4.15 -12.90 2.65
CA HIS A 21 4.49 -12.30 3.94
C HIS A 21 5.27 -11.00 3.72
N ILE A 22 4.92 -9.99 4.50
CA ILE A 22 5.49 -8.66 4.39
C ILE A 22 5.76 -8.14 5.79
N SER A 23 6.91 -7.50 5.99
CA SER A 23 7.12 -6.72 7.20
C SER A 23 6.18 -5.51 7.21
N GLU A 24 5.65 -5.17 8.38
CA GLU A 24 4.85 -3.95 8.57
C GLU A 24 5.60 -2.70 8.12
N ALA A 25 6.92 -2.63 8.35
CA ALA A 25 7.76 -1.52 7.91
C ALA A 25 7.71 -1.24 6.39
N ASN A 26 7.35 -2.25 5.58
CA ASN A 26 7.25 -2.12 4.13
C ASN A 26 5.80 -2.13 3.62
N LEU A 27 4.82 -2.26 4.50
CA LEU A 27 3.42 -2.45 4.15
C LEU A 27 2.87 -1.24 3.40
N GLU A 28 3.03 -0.04 3.95
CA GLU A 28 2.55 1.21 3.35
C GLU A 28 3.14 1.40 1.94
N LYS A 29 4.45 1.23 1.79
CA LYS A 29 5.13 1.34 0.49
C LYS A 29 4.55 0.37 -0.55
N ARG A 30 4.23 -0.87 -0.14
CA ARG A 30 3.66 -1.87 -1.03
C ARG A 30 2.20 -1.61 -1.38
N ILE A 31 1.39 -1.17 -0.42
CA ILE A 31 0.00 -0.74 -0.67
C ILE A 31 -0.02 0.41 -1.66
N ASN A 32 0.81 1.44 -1.43
CA ASN A 32 0.90 2.60 -2.33
C ASN A 32 1.33 2.20 -3.75
N ARG A 33 2.32 1.31 -3.87
CA ARG A 33 2.72 0.76 -5.18
C ARG A 33 1.57 0.03 -5.87
N SER A 34 0.83 -0.81 -5.13
CA SER A 34 -0.28 -1.59 -5.68
C SER A 34 -1.40 -0.69 -6.17
N LEU A 35 -1.83 0.27 -5.34
CA LEU A 35 -2.88 1.23 -5.69
C LEU A 35 -2.50 2.03 -6.94
N ARG A 36 -1.25 2.48 -7.02
CA ARG A 36 -0.77 3.24 -8.17
C ARG A 36 -0.77 2.42 -9.46
N ALA A 37 -0.40 1.14 -9.37
CA ALA A 37 -0.50 0.22 -10.49
C ALA A 37 -1.98 0.03 -10.92
N SER A 38 -2.91 -0.09 -9.97
CA SER A 38 -4.34 -0.18 -10.26
C SER A 38 -4.87 1.06 -11.00
N PHE A 39 -4.48 2.27 -10.58
CA PHE A 39 -4.84 3.50 -11.31
C PHE A 39 -4.31 3.49 -12.75
N ALA A 40 -3.05 3.08 -12.94
CA ALA A 40 -2.45 3.00 -14.28
C ALA A 40 -3.17 2.00 -15.18
N LEU A 41 -3.56 0.84 -14.65
CA LEU A 41 -4.36 -0.17 -15.37
C LEU A 41 -5.75 0.36 -15.76
N ALA A 42 -6.33 1.23 -14.95
CA ALA A 42 -7.58 1.93 -15.27
C ALA A 42 -7.40 3.11 -16.24
N GLY A 43 -6.20 3.30 -16.81
CA GLY A 43 -5.89 4.41 -17.72
C GLY A 43 -5.57 5.74 -17.01
N ASN A 44 -5.58 5.77 -15.68
CA ASN A 44 -5.32 6.96 -14.89
C ASN A 44 -3.82 7.05 -14.53
N LYS A 45 -3.07 7.86 -15.29
CA LYS A 45 -1.67 8.12 -14.99
C LYS A 45 -1.55 9.16 -13.86
N VAL A 46 -1.40 8.68 -12.63
CA VAL A 46 -1.16 9.57 -11.47
C VAL A 46 0.32 9.95 -11.43
N SER A 47 0.62 11.24 -11.56
CA SER A 47 1.98 11.77 -11.43
C SER A 47 2.50 11.67 -9.99
N ASP A 48 3.83 11.73 -9.80
CA ASP A 48 4.43 11.67 -8.46
C ASP A 48 3.94 12.80 -7.56
N GLU A 49 3.79 13.99 -8.13
CA GLU A 49 3.30 15.16 -7.39
C GLU A 49 1.84 14.99 -6.95
N SER A 50 0.98 14.50 -7.85
CA SER A 50 -0.44 14.21 -7.54
C SER A 50 -0.54 13.15 -6.45
N TRP A 51 0.27 12.09 -6.55
CA TRP A 51 0.34 11.03 -5.54
C TRP A 51 0.76 11.58 -4.17
N LYS A 52 1.76 12.46 -4.14
CA LYS A 52 2.24 13.11 -2.91
C LYS A 52 1.15 13.99 -2.27
N LYS A 53 0.40 14.75 -3.07
CA LYS A 53 -0.73 15.57 -2.62
C LYS A 53 -1.84 14.70 -2.02
N MET A 54 -2.24 13.62 -2.70
CA MET A 54 -3.22 12.66 -2.20
C MET A 54 -2.77 11.98 -0.90
N SER A 55 -1.51 11.55 -0.83
CA SER A 55 -0.95 10.92 0.38
C SER A 55 -0.98 11.88 1.57
N LYS A 56 -0.64 13.16 1.36
CA LYS A 56 -0.72 14.19 2.41
C LYS A 56 -2.15 14.47 2.84
N ALA A 57 -3.10 14.50 1.90
CA ALA A 57 -4.52 14.67 2.19
C ALA A 57 -5.07 13.49 3.00
N ALA A 58 -4.75 12.25 2.62
CA ALA A 58 -5.13 11.06 3.36
C ALA A 58 -4.58 11.10 4.80
N GLN A 59 -3.28 11.41 4.97
CA GLN A 59 -2.67 11.56 6.30
C GLN A 59 -3.36 12.63 7.15
N PHE A 60 -3.73 13.76 6.56
CA PHE A 60 -4.45 14.82 7.27
C PHE A 60 -5.84 14.36 7.72
N LEU A 61 -6.58 13.68 6.84
CA LEU A 61 -7.92 13.16 7.16
C LEU A 61 -7.88 12.04 8.20
N THR A 62 -6.85 11.19 8.18
CA THR A 62 -6.68 10.11 9.16
C THR A 62 -6.15 10.58 10.52
N LYS A 63 -5.54 11.78 10.59
CA LYS A 63 -5.08 12.38 11.85
C LYS A 63 -6.20 12.94 12.73
N ILE A 64 -7.46 12.89 12.27
CA ILE A 64 -8.63 13.38 13.02
C ILE A 64 -9.19 12.33 14.00
N ASN A 65 -8.58 11.15 14.13
CA ASN A 65 -8.94 10.16 15.15
C ASN A 65 -7.80 9.88 16.13
#